data_AF-A0A7Y3MAE6-F1
#
_entry.id   AF-A0A7Y3MAE6-F1
#
_cell.length_a   1.000
_cell.length_b   1.000
_cell.length_c   1.000
_cell.angle_alpha   90.00
_cell.angle_beta   90.00
_cell.angle_gamma   90.00
#
_symmetry.space_group_name_H-M   'P 1'
#
loop_
_entity.id
_entity.type
_entity.pdbx_description
1 polymer ?
#
loop_
_entity_poly.entity_id
_entity_poly.type
_entity_poly.pdbx_seq_one_letter_code
_entity_poly.pdbx_strand_id
1 'polypeptide(L)' 'MKSLLILFVLGTMSFTIGNGYEIGDKATDFKLKNVDGKMVSLSDLKDAKGFIVTFTCNHCPYAVMYEDRLIELHNK' A
#
# COMPACT_ATOMS: atom_id res chain seq x y z
N MET A 1 -2.60 11.00 -48.98
CA MET A 1 -1.63 9.99 -48.52
C MET A 1 -0.61 10.52 -47.48
N LYS A 2 -0.97 11.51 -46.64
CA LYS A 2 -0.08 12.00 -45.56
C LYS A 2 -0.71 11.98 -44.16
N SER A 3 -1.98 11.59 -44.04
CA SER A 3 -2.74 11.64 -42.78
C SER A 3 -2.82 10.30 -42.03
N LEU A 4 -2.15 9.26 -42.50
CA LEU A 4 -2.28 7.90 -41.92
C LEU A 4 -1.15 7.52 -40.95
N LEU A 5 -0.22 8.44 -40.66
CA LEU A 5 0.98 8.16 -39.85
C LEU A 5 0.89 8.66 -38.40
N ILE A 6 -0.19 9.35 -38.01
CA ILE A 6 -0.32 9.96 -36.67
C ILE A 6 -1.10 9.04 -35.69
N LEU A 7 -1.70 7.95 -36.15
CA LEU A 7 -2.61 7.13 -35.32
C LEU A 7 -1.95 5.94 -34.58
N PHE A 8 -0.61 5.82 -34.57
CA PHE A 8 0.08 4.63 -34.03
C PHE A 8 1.06 4.92 -32.88
N VAL A 9 0.92 6.05 -32.19
CA VAL A 9 1.80 6.43 -31.05
C VAL A 9 1.07 6.41 -29.68
N LEU A 10 -0.21 6.02 -29.65
CA LEU A 10 -0.96 5.82 -28.40
C LEU A 10 -1.18 4.34 -28.15
N GLY A 11 -0.26 3.65 -27.48
CA GLY A 11 -0.51 2.24 -27.18
C GLY A 11 0.58 1.43 -26.49
N THR A 12 1.50 2.04 -25.73
CA THR A 12 2.35 1.28 -24.81
C THR A 12 2.28 1.89 -23.41
N MET A 13 1.09 1.84 -22.79
CA MET A 13 1.04 1.82 -21.33
C MET A 13 1.62 0.48 -20.88
N SER A 14 2.93 0.44 -20.67
CA SER A 14 3.57 -0.62 -19.91
C SER A 14 2.98 -0.54 -18.50
N PHE A 15 2.02 -1.40 -18.19
CA PHE A 15 1.66 -1.68 -16.81
C PHE A 15 2.88 -2.35 -16.18
N THR A 16 3.72 -1.55 -15.50
CA THR A 16 4.76 -2.11 -14.64
C THR A 16 4.02 -2.78 -13.48
N ILE A 17 3.84 -4.10 -13.54
CA ILE A 17 3.56 -4.87 -12.35
C ILE A 17 4.84 -4.74 -11.52
N GLY A 18 4.83 -3.83 -10.55
CA GLY A 18 5.97 -3.65 -9.66
C GLY A 18 6.20 -4.96 -8.91
N ASN A 19 7.44 -5.45 -8.92
CA ASN A 19 7.85 -6.48 -7.98
C ASN A 19 7.59 -5.97 -6.55
N GLY A 20 7.27 -6.88 -5.63
CA GLY A 20 7.15 -6.56 -4.21
C GLY A 20 8.49 -6.13 -3.62
N TYR A 21 8.48 -5.73 -2.34
CA TYR A 21 9.70 -5.43 -1.62
C TYR A 21 10.55 -6.69 -1.37
N GLU A 22 11.86 -6.56 -1.51
CA GLU A 22 12.85 -7.54 -1.07
C GLU A 22 13.35 -7.25 0.35
N ILE A 23 14.03 -8.21 0.97
CA ILE A 23 14.61 -8.03 2.31
C ILE A 23 15.71 -6.98 2.24
N GLY A 24 15.58 -5.94 3.07
CA GLY A 24 16.52 -4.82 3.10
C GLY A 24 16.05 -3.61 2.29
N ASP A 25 15.00 -3.75 1.48
CA ASP A 25 14.41 -2.60 0.81
C ASP A 25 13.84 -1.60 1.82
N LYS A 26 13.98 -0.32 1.48
CA LYS A 26 13.33 0.75 2.22
C LYS A 26 11.86 0.80 1.79
N ALA A 27 10.96 0.56 2.74
CA ALA A 27 9.53 0.74 2.51
C ALA A 27 9.23 2.19 2.07
N THR A 28 8.46 2.33 0.98
CA THR A 28 7.98 3.63 0.50
C THR A 28 6.98 4.19 1.50
N ASP A 29 7.13 5.48 1.82
CA ASP A 29 6.16 6.17 2.66
C ASP A 29 4.81 6.32 1.93
N PHE A 30 3.74 6.47 2.68
CA PHE A 30 2.39 6.68 2.15
C PHE A 30 1.70 7.81 2.87
N LYS A 31 0.65 8.36 2.26
CA LYS A 31 -0.23 9.31 2.93
C LYS A 31 -1.67 8.90 2.68
N LEU A 32 -2.27 8.24 3.66
CA LEU A 32 -3.60 7.65 3.55
C LEU A 32 -4.54 8.22 4.61
N LYS A 33 -5.83 8.22 4.30
CA LYS A 33 -6.87 8.67 5.22
C LYS A 33 -7.19 7.56 6.20
N ASN A 34 -7.10 7.86 7.49
CA ASN A 34 -7.48 6.97 8.56
C ASN A 34 -9.01 6.96 8.78
N VAL A 35 -9.51 6.01 9.57
CA VAL A 35 -10.93 5.86 9.91
C VAL A 35 -11.52 7.07 10.67
N ASP A 36 -10.68 7.82 11.36
CA ASP A 36 -11.04 9.09 12.02
C ASP A 36 -11.01 10.30 11.08
N GLY A 37 -10.68 10.08 9.80
CA GLY A 37 -10.63 11.08 8.75
C GLY A 37 -9.32 11.88 8.67
N LYS A 38 -8.37 11.68 9.59
CA LYS A 38 -7.06 12.32 9.52
C LYS A 38 -6.16 11.64 8.50
N MET A 39 -5.21 12.37 7.93
CA MET A 39 -4.18 11.77 7.07
C MET A 39 -3.04 11.25 7.94
N VAL A 40 -2.54 10.06 7.61
CA VAL A 40 -1.43 9.40 8.30
C VAL A 40 -0.38 8.90 7.31
N SER A 41 0.87 8.93 7.74
CA SER A 41 2.04 8.39 7.02
C SER A 41 2.95 7.59 7.95
N LEU A 42 3.89 6.82 7.39
CA LEU A 42 4.90 6.14 8.20
C LEU A 42 5.83 7.16 8.86
N SER A 43 6.11 8.27 8.17
CA SER A 43 7.00 9.32 8.69
C SER A 43 6.40 10.17 9.81
N ASP A 44 5.07 10.16 10.00
CA ASP A 44 4.40 10.83 11.12
C ASP A 44 4.69 10.15 12.47
N LEU A 45 5.01 8.85 12.47
CA LEU A 45 5.16 8.01 13.66
C LEU A 45 6.63 7.92 14.11
N LYS A 46 7.18 9.04 14.57
CA LYS A 46 8.63 9.21 14.88
C LYS A 46 9.16 8.34 16.02
N ASP A 47 8.32 8.01 16.98
CA ASP A 47 8.71 7.25 18.18
C ASP A 47 8.53 5.74 18.01
N ALA A 48 8.07 5.28 16.83
CA ALA A 48 7.87 3.87 16.56
C ALA A 48 9.22 3.14 16.42
N LYS A 49 9.37 2.01 17.12
CA LYS A 49 10.57 1.14 16.99
C LYS A 49 10.62 0.38 15.66
N GLY A 50 9.47 0.25 15.00
CA GLY A 50 9.29 -0.47 13.75
C GLY A 50 7.81 -0.53 13.39
N PHE A 51 7.52 -1.00 12.17
CA PHE A 51 6.16 -1.11 11.65
C PHE A 51 5.90 -2.52 11.14
N ILE A 52 4.68 -2.99 11.35
CA ILE A 52 4.11 -4.14 10.65
C ILE A 52 2.93 -3.59 9.85
N VAL A 53 2.99 -3.71 8.51
CA VAL A 53 1.89 -3.30 7.63
C VAL A 53 1.08 -4.53 7.26
N THR A 54 -0.17 -4.58 7.71
CA THR A 54 -1.08 -5.69 7.43
C THR A 54 -2.21 -5.25 6.50
N PHE A 55 -2.36 -5.94 5.38
CA PHE A 55 -3.51 -5.76 4.50
C PHE A 55 -4.66 -6.65 4.99
N THR A 56 -5.75 -6.03 5.42
CA THR A 56 -6.93 -6.71 5.95
C THR A 56 -8.21 -6.12 5.36
N CYS A 57 -9.36 -6.75 5.61
CA CYS A 57 -10.67 -6.23 5.21
C CYS A 57 -11.72 -6.45 6.29
N ASN A 58 -12.70 -5.56 6.32
CA ASN A 58 -13.83 -5.61 7.25
C ASN A 58 -14.97 -6.54 6.81
N HIS A 59 -14.90 -7.09 5.59
CA HIS A 59 -15.97 -7.93 5.04
C HIS A 59 -15.69 -9.44 5.20
N CYS A 60 -14.42 -9.85 5.31
CA CYS A 60 -14.07 -11.26 5.43
C CYS A 60 -14.19 -11.71 6.90
N PRO A 61 -15.04 -12.72 7.21
CA PRO A 61 -15.21 -13.17 8.58
C PRO A 61 -13.90 -13.68 9.20
N TYR A 62 -13.03 -14.29 8.40
CA TYR A 62 -11.71 -14.74 8.86
C TYR A 62 -10.76 -13.60 9.21
N ALA A 63 -10.82 -12.49 8.47
CA ALA A 63 -9.98 -11.34 8.72
C ALA A 63 -10.40 -10.63 10.02
N VAL A 64 -11.72 -10.53 10.26
CA VAL A 64 -12.28 -10.00 11.51
C VAL A 64 -11.86 -10.85 12.71
N MET A 65 -11.93 -12.18 12.60
CA MET A 65 -11.49 -13.08 13.69
C MET A 65 -10.00 -12.98 14.03
N TYR A 66 -9.17 -12.39 13.16
CA TYR A 66 -7.72 -12.26 13.38
C TYR A 66 -7.32 -10.94 14.07
N GLU A 67 -8.25 -10.00 14.22
CA GLU A 67 -7.99 -8.65 14.73
C GLU A 67 -7.36 -8.68 16.13
N ASP A 68 -7.89 -9.49 17.05
CA ASP A 68 -7.39 -9.61 18.42
C ASP A 68 -5.89 -9.99 18.46
N ARG A 69 -5.46 -10.89 17.54
CA ARG A 69 -4.06 -11.30 17.45
C ARG A 69 -3.16 -10.17 16.96
N LEU A 70 -3.64 -9.29 16.08
CA LEU A 70 -2.86 -8.13 15.63
C LEU A 70 -2.69 -7.12 16.77
N ILE A 71 -3.73 -6.92 17.58
CA ILE A 71 -3.68 -6.05 18.77
C ILE A 71 -2.70 -6.62 19.80
N GLU A 72 -2.74 -7.93 20.06
CA GLU A 72 -1.78 -8.59 20.97
C GLU A 72 -0.33 -8.43 20.50
N LEU A 73 -0.07 -8.50 19.19
CA LEU A 73 1.28 -8.28 18.65
C LEU A 73 1.73 -6.83 18.79
N HIS A 74 0.83 -5.86 18.63
CA HIS A 74 1.14 -4.44 18.80
C HIS A 74 1.52 -4.08 20.25
N ASN A 75 0.88 -4.73 21.22
CA ASN A 75 1.07 -4.43 22.65
C ASN A 75 2.32 -5.09 23.27
N LYS A 76 3.05 -5.92 22.52
CA LYS A 76 4.31 -6.55 22.96
C LYS A 76 5.52 -5.68 22.64
#